data_AF-A0A9P0VAZ3-F1
#
_entry.id   AF-A0A9P0VAZ3-F1
#
_cell.length_a   1.000
_cell.length_b   1.000
_cell.length_c   1.000
_cell.angle_alpha   90.00
_cell.angle_beta   90.00
_cell.angle_gamma   90.00
#
_symmetry.space_group_name_H-M   'P 1'
#
loop_
_entity.id
_entity.type
_entity.pdbx_description
1 polymer ?
#
loop_
_entity_poly.entity_id
_entity_poly.type
_entity_poly.pdbx_seq_one_letter_code
_entity_poly.pdbx_strand_id
1 'polypeptide(L)'
;MREALIVDDTDAYIQAGIQRGGLIRVASYLTMPYLQSGVLVSCLENSTSELPLSLVYPYSRYIPPSVRAFYDWSRTMLSHPDNRQ
;
A
#
# COMPACT_ATOMS: atom_id res chain seq x y z
N MET A 1 22.30 9.67 15.05
CA MET A 1 21.96 9.81 13.62
C MET A 1 21.19 11.11 13.48
N ARG A 2 21.42 11.91 12.43
CA ARG A 2 20.69 13.16 12.19
C ARG A 2 19.53 12.82 11.26
N GLU A 3 18.28 13.08 11.67
CA GLU A 3 17.15 12.80 10.78
C GLU A 3 17.17 13.77 9.59
N ALA A 4 17.15 13.22 8.36
CA ALA A 4 17.12 14.02 7.14
C ALA A 4 15.70 14.47 6.76
N LEU A 5 14.70 13.63 7.06
CA LEU A 5 13.28 13.89 6.84
C LEU A 5 12.45 12.94 7.71
N ILE A 6 11.41 13.46 8.36
CA ILE A 6 10.40 12.68 9.07
C ILE A 6 9.04 13.13 8.56
N VAL A 7 8.19 12.18 8.19
CA VAL A 7 6.82 12.41 7.71
C VAL A 7 5.90 11.36 8.33
N ASP A 8 4.65 11.73 8.55
CA ASP A 8 3.58 10.89 9.11
C ASP A 8 2.41 10.69 8.14
N ASP A 9 2.50 11.26 6.94
CA ASP A 9 1.52 11.14 5.87
C ASP A 9 2.02 10.25 4.72
N THR A 10 1.10 9.50 4.12
CA THR A 10 1.43 8.53 3.05
C THR A 10 1.82 9.22 1.74
N ASP A 11 1.15 10.30 1.35
CA ASP A 11 1.47 11.01 0.12
C ASP A 11 2.81 11.74 0.27
N ALA A 12 3.01 12.46 1.38
CA ALA A 12 4.29 13.10 1.67
C ALA A 12 5.46 12.10 1.65
N TYR A 13 5.25 10.88 2.16
CA TYR A 13 6.24 9.82 2.13
C TYR A 13 6.57 9.33 0.72
N ILE A 14 5.57 9.17 -0.16
CA ILE A 14 5.79 8.79 -1.56
C ILE A 14 6.47 9.94 -2.33
N GLN A 15 6.02 11.17 -2.14
CA GLN A 15 6.61 12.35 -2.77
C GLN A 15 8.07 12.54 -2.39
N ALA A 16 8.44 12.24 -1.14
CA ALA A 16 9.84 12.26 -0.71
C ALA A 16 10.72 11.30 -1.52
N GLY A 17 10.23 10.08 -1.81
CA GLY A 17 10.92 9.13 -2.68
C GLY A 17 11.03 9.64 -4.13
N ILE A 18 9.93 10.16 -4.68
CA ILE A 18 9.87 10.72 -6.05
C ILE A 18 10.85 11.90 -6.21
N GLN A 19 10.98 12.76 -5.19
CA GLN A 19 11.89 13.90 -5.18
C GLN A 19 13.35 13.53 -4.86
N ARG A 20 13.71 12.25 -4.95
CA ARG A 20 15.06 11.72 -4.69
C ARG A 20 15.53 11.92 -3.25
N GLY A 21 14.60 11.95 -2.30
CA GLY A 21 14.87 12.04 -0.86
C GLY A 21 15.45 10.77 -0.25
N GLY A 22 15.50 9.66 -1.00
CA GLY A 22 16.14 8.40 -0.59
C GLY A 22 15.28 7.16 -0.88
N LEU A 23 15.61 6.07 -0.19
CA LEU A 23 14.85 4.81 -0.27
C LEU A 23 13.59 4.89 0.60
N ILE A 24 12.48 4.40 0.04
CA ILE A 24 11.19 4.28 0.75
C ILE A 24 10.66 2.84 0.65
N ARG A 25 9.86 2.44 1.63
CA ARG A 25 9.15 1.15 1.67
C ARG A 25 7.66 1.43 1.80
N VAL A 26 6.93 1.23 0.72
CA VAL A 26 5.52 1.58 0.59
C VAL A 26 4.75 0.44 -0.06
N ALA A 27 3.45 0.38 0.19
CA ALA A 27 2.60 -0.63 -0.42
C ALA A 27 2.58 -0.50 -1.96
N SER A 28 2.83 -1.59 -2.66
CA SER A 28 3.02 -1.61 -4.11
C SER A 28 1.83 -1.04 -4.90
N TYR A 29 0.60 -1.24 -4.41
CA TYR A 29 -0.61 -0.72 -5.04
C TYR A 29 -0.68 0.82 -5.05
N LEU A 30 0.02 1.50 -4.12
CA LEU A 30 0.09 2.97 -4.09
C LEU A 30 1.13 3.51 -5.08
N THR A 31 2.14 2.72 -5.42
CA THR A 31 3.26 3.18 -6.25
C THR A 31 3.30 2.61 -7.66
N MET A 32 2.37 1.71 -8.00
CA MET A 32 2.30 1.09 -9.32
C MET A 32 2.40 2.09 -10.49
N PRO A 33 1.70 3.25 -10.48
CA PRO A 33 1.82 4.22 -11.57
C PRO A 33 3.24 4.81 -11.69
N TYR A 34 3.89 5.06 -10.56
CA TYR A 34 5.25 5.63 -10.52
C TYR A 34 6.30 4.62 -10.94
N LEU A 35 6.11 3.34 -10.60
CA LEU A 35 6.94 2.23 -11.07
C LEU A 35 6.80 2.05 -12.59
N GLN A 36 5.57 2.07 -13.12
CA GLN A 36 5.31 1.97 -14.56
C GLN A 36 5.91 3.14 -15.35
N SER A 37 5.88 4.35 -14.79
CA SER A 37 6.48 5.54 -15.40
C SER A 37 8.01 5.59 -15.32
N GLY A 38 8.64 4.72 -14.52
CA GLY A 38 10.08 4.73 -14.25
C GLY A 38 10.55 5.84 -13.31
N VAL A 39 9.64 6.63 -12.74
CA VAL A 39 9.96 7.65 -11.73
C VAL A 39 10.42 7.00 -10.42
N LEU A 40 9.86 5.84 -10.08
CA LEU A 40 10.36 4.97 -9.03
C LEU A 40 10.89 3.67 -9.64
N VAL A 41 11.86 3.05 -8.97
CA VAL A 41 12.45 1.77 -9.37
C VAL A 41 12.37 0.81 -8.19
N SER A 42 11.94 -0.42 -8.45
CA SER A 42 11.93 -1.52 -7.47
C SER A 42 13.36 -1.89 -7.07
N CYS A 43 13.58 -2.11 -5.78
CA CYS A 43 14.86 -2.58 -5.25
C CYS A 43 14.62 -3.50 -4.06
N LEU A 44 15.63 -4.31 -3.71
CA LEU A 44 15.57 -5.22 -2.56
C LEU A 44 14.38 -6.20 -2.61
N GLU A 45 14.05 -6.73 -3.79
CA GLU A 45 12.88 -7.59 -4.02
C GLU A 45 12.86 -8.83 -3.10
N ASN A 46 14.04 -9.36 -2.79
CA ASN A 46 14.25 -10.48 -1.88
C ASN A 46 14.00 -10.16 -0.39
N SER A 47 13.71 -8.91 -0.04
CA SER A 47 13.46 -8.43 1.33
C SER A 47 12.04 -7.89 1.52
N THR A 48 11.13 -8.25 0.61
CA THR A 48 9.70 -7.96 0.71
C THR A 48 9.08 -8.70 1.89
N SER A 49 8.13 -8.06 2.56
CA SER A 49 7.26 -8.71 3.56
C SER A 49 5.82 -8.36 3.25
N GLU A 50 4.91 -9.30 3.49
CA GLU A 50 3.48 -9.11 3.28
C GLU A 50 2.94 -8.04 4.22
N LEU A 51 2.14 -7.13 3.67
CA LEU A 51 1.42 -6.11 4.42
C LEU A 51 -0.08 -6.43 4.34
N PRO A 52 -0.66 -7.15 5.32
CA PRO A 52 -2.05 -7.59 5.25
C PRO A 52 -2.99 -6.39 5.33
N LEU A 53 -3.94 -6.31 4.40
CA LEU A 53 -5.01 -5.32 4.42
C LEU A 53 -6.21 -5.88 5.18
N SER A 54 -6.69 -5.14 6.18
CA SER A 54 -7.80 -5.56 7.05
C SER A 54 -8.99 -4.62 6.92
N LEU A 55 -10.20 -5.18 6.86
CA LEU A 55 -11.43 -4.41 7.01
C LEU A 55 -11.81 -4.38 8.50
N VAL A 56 -11.68 -3.21 9.13
CA VAL A 56 -11.99 -3.02 10.54
C VAL A 56 -13.38 -2.41 10.69
N TYR A 57 -14.22 -3.03 11.53
CA TYR A 57 -15.56 -2.56 11.86
C TYR A 57 -15.89 -2.92 13.32
N PRO A 58 -16.81 -2.18 13.98
CA PRO A 58 -17.21 -2.50 15.34
C PRO A 58 -17.78 -3.91 15.46
N TYR A 59 -17.35 -4.64 16.49
CA TYR A 59 -17.89 -5.96 16.74
C TYR A 59 -19.40 -5.90 17.00
N SER A 60 -20.16 -6.72 16.27
CA SER A 60 -21.59 -6.88 16.43
C SER A 60 -21.96 -8.34 16.22
N ARG A 61 -22.97 -8.82 16.94
CA ARG A 61 -23.52 -10.18 16.76
C ARG A 61 -24.06 -10.39 15.33
N TYR A 62 -24.51 -9.31 14.69
CA TYR A 62 -24.98 -9.29 13.30
C TYR A 62 -24.16 -8.29 12.50
N ILE A 63 -23.51 -8.77 11.44
CA ILE A 63 -22.81 -7.91 10.48
C ILE A 63 -23.88 -7.24 9.60
N PRO A 64 -23.92 -5.89 9.53
CA PRO A 64 -24.86 -5.20 8.66
C PRO A 64 -24.73 -5.65 7.20
N PRO A 65 -25.83 -5.85 6.46
CA PRO A 65 -25.78 -6.27 5.06
C PRO A 65 -24.93 -5.34 4.17
N SER A 66 -24.91 -4.04 4.45
CA SER A 66 -24.08 -3.06 3.76
C SER A 66 -22.58 -3.28 3.98
N VAL A 67 -22.16 -3.61 5.20
CA VAL A 67 -20.76 -3.95 5.53
C VAL A 67 -20.35 -5.23 4.82
N ARG A 68 -21.23 -6.24 4.79
CA ARG A 68 -20.98 -7.48 4.05
C ARG A 68 -20.86 -7.23 2.55
N ALA A 69 -21.80 -6.49 1.95
CA ALA A 69 -21.76 -6.14 0.54
C ALA A 69 -20.48 -5.35 0.18
N PHE A 70 -20.06 -4.41 1.03
CA PHE A 70 -18.80 -3.68 0.87
C PHE A 70 -17.59 -4.61 0.96
N TYR A 71 -17.56 -5.51 1.94
CA TYR A 71 -16.50 -6.50 2.08
C TYR A 71 -16.38 -7.37 0.81
N ASP A 72 -17.49 -7.94 0.35
CA ASP A 72 -17.51 -8.80 -0.84
C ASP A 72 -17.04 -8.05 -2.08
N TRP A 73 -17.53 -6.82 -2.30
CA TRP A 73 -17.07 -5.95 -3.38
C TRP A 73 -15.58 -5.60 -3.27
N SER A 74 -15.12 -5.23 -2.07
CA SER A 74 -13.72 -4.83 -1.83
C SER A 74 -12.76 -5.98 -2.13
N ARG A 75 -13.15 -7.22 -1.82
CA ARG A 75 -12.36 -8.41 -2.16
C ARG A 75 -12.18 -8.51 -3.67
N THR A 76 -13.22 -8.32 -4.46
CA THR A 76 -13.10 -8.36 -5.92
C THR A 76 -12.18 -7.26 -6.46
N MET A 77 -12.25 -6.05 -5.90
CA MET A 77 -11.44 -4.91 -6.34
C MET A 77 -9.96 -4.99 -5.92
N LEU A 78 -9.71 -5.50 -4.71
CA LEU A 78 -8.37 -5.55 -4.10
C LEU A 78 -7.65 -6.88 -4.32
N SER A 79 -8.33 -7.89 -4.90
CA SER A 79 -7.68 -9.10 -5.40
C SER A 79 -6.80 -8.71 -6.58
N HIS A 80 -5.53 -8.40 -6.31
CA HIS A 80 -4.54 -8.26 -7.37
C HIS A 80 -4.24 -9.65 -7.94
N PRO A 81 -4.15 -9.83 -9.28
CA PRO A 81 -3.59 -11.03 -9.83
C PRO A 81 -2.15 -11.18 -9.32
N ASP A 82 -1.80 -12.41 -8.96
CA ASP A 82 -0.49 -12.80 -8.45
C ASP A 82 0.61 -12.35 -9.44
N ASN A 83 1.28 -11.23 -9.17
CA ASN A 83 2.41 -10.73 -9.97
C ASN A 83 3.72 -11.43 -9.55
N ARG A 84 3.67 -12.77 -9.48
CA ARG A 84 4.84 -13.64 -9.48
C ARG A 84 5.02 -14.22 -10.88
N GLN A 85 5.51 -13.40 -11.81
CA GLN A 85 6.20 -13.86 -13.01
C GLN A 85 7.45 -13.02 -13.20
#